data_AF-A0A959XTA3-F1
#
_entry.id   AF-A0A959XTA3-F1
#
_cell.length_a   1.000
_cell.length_b   1.000
_cell.length_c   1.000
_cell.angle_alpha   90.00
_cell.angle_beta   90.00
_cell.angle_gamma   90.00
#
_symmetry.space_group_name_H-M   'P 1'
#
loop_
_entity.id
_entity.type
_entity.pdbx_description
1 polymer ?
#
loop_
_entity_poly.entity_id
_entity_poly.type
_entity_poly.pdbx_seq_one_letter_code
_entity_poly.pdbx_strand_id
1 'polypeptide(L)'
;DTMDLMPQGRAVKVDGRYGYLMEGLFGMEGAKMGGPFASLSTVCESQQRLITVEGFVYAPQFDKREYIRELEGLLFSLRLDPACMPLSAKE
;
A
#
# COMPACT_ATOMS: atom_id res chain seq x y z
N ASP A 1 -4.12 -24.27 15.59
CA ASP A 1 -4.45 -23.54 14.36
C ASP A 1 -4.99 -22.18 14.67
N THR A 2 -4.09 -21.23 14.90
CA THR A 2 -4.44 -19.81 14.98
C THR A 2 -4.16 -19.25 13.60
N MET A 3 -5.16 -18.73 12.89
CA MET A 3 -4.91 -18.03 11.63
C MET A 3 -3.90 -16.91 11.89
N ASP A 4 -2.77 -16.94 11.19
CA ASP A 4 -1.81 -15.85 11.22
C ASP A 4 -2.39 -14.65 10.47
N LEU A 5 -2.88 -13.68 11.23
CA LEU A 5 -3.47 -12.44 10.71
C LEU A 5 -2.43 -11.32 10.60
N MET A 6 -1.14 -11.63 10.76
CA MET A 6 -0.09 -10.64 10.61
C MET A 6 -0.09 -10.09 9.17
N PRO A 7 -0.03 -8.75 9.00
CA PRO A 7 0.18 -8.16 7.69
C PRO A 7 1.46 -8.69 7.06
N GLN A 8 1.41 -8.97 5.77
CA GLN A 8 2.56 -9.40 4.99
C GLN A 8 3.15 -8.20 4.27
N GLY A 9 4.48 -8.11 4.26
CA GLY A 9 5.21 -7.03 3.62
C GLY A 9 6.17 -7.55 2.56
N ARG A 10 6.30 -6.83 1.45
CA ARG A 10 7.25 -7.14 0.37
C ARG A 10 7.80 -5.88 -0.29
N ALA A 11 9.06 -5.96 -0.72
CA ALA A 11 9.64 -4.94 -1.58
C ALA A 11 8.99 -4.99 -2.97
N VAL A 12 8.68 -3.81 -3.51
CA VAL A 12 8.08 -3.63 -4.84
C VAL A 12 8.78 -2.51 -5.58
N LYS A 13 8.52 -2.42 -6.89
CA LYS A 13 8.94 -1.29 -7.71
C LYS A 13 7.70 -0.50 -8.12
N VAL A 14 7.62 0.76 -7.73
CA VAL A 14 6.54 1.68 -8.16
C VAL A 14 7.16 2.90 -8.80
N ASP A 15 6.62 3.29 -9.96
CA ASP A 15 7.14 4.41 -10.76
C ASP A 15 8.67 4.35 -11.00
N GLY A 16 9.19 3.14 -11.22
CA GLY A 16 10.62 2.93 -11.43
C GLY A 16 11.49 2.91 -10.16
N ARG A 17 10.92 3.11 -8.98
CA ARG A 17 11.63 3.32 -7.70
C ARG A 17 11.31 2.24 -6.69
N TYR A 18 12.14 2.14 -5.65
CA TYR A 18 11.88 1.27 -4.51
C TYR A 18 10.60 1.69 -3.78
N GLY A 19 9.77 0.70 -3.48
CA GLY A 19 8.64 0.82 -2.58
C GLY A 19 8.52 -0.41 -1.69
N TYR A 20 7.75 -0.27 -0.62
CA TYR A 20 7.40 -1.36 0.27
C TYR A 20 5.88 -1.45 0.34
N LEU A 21 5.35 -2.59 -0.07
CA LEU A 21 3.92 -2.88 -0.01
C LEU A 21 3.64 -3.74 1.21
N MET A 22 2.65 -3.33 1.99
CA MET A 22 2.11 -4.08 3.12
C MET A 22 0.64 -4.39 2.85
N GLU A 23 0.27 -5.65 3.02
CA GLU A 23 -1.06 -6.17 2.73
C GLU A 23 -1.57 -6.92 3.96
N GLY A 24 -2.85 -6.81 4.27
CA GLY A 24 -3.39 -7.50 5.43
C GLY A 24 -4.87 -7.26 5.64
N LEU A 25 -5.34 -7.57 6.84
CA LEU A 25 -6.72 -7.37 7.25
C LEU A 25 -6.78 -6.29 8.35
N PHE A 26 -7.70 -5.35 8.18
CA PHE A 26 -8.07 -4.41 9.24
C PHE A 26 -9.35 -4.89 9.93
N GLY A 27 -9.47 -4.59 11.22
CA GLY A 27 -10.66 -4.86 12.03
C GLY A 27 -10.87 -3.74 13.03
N MET A 28 -12.13 -3.47 13.37
CA MET A 28 -12.48 -2.49 14.40
C MET A 28 -12.92 -3.20 15.69
N GLU A 29 -12.53 -2.65 16.83
CA GLU A 29 -13.05 -3.07 18.12
C GLU A 29 -14.43 -2.44 18.36
N GLY A 30 -15.39 -3.22 18.87
CA GLY A 30 -16.75 -2.75 19.18
C GLY A 30 -17.72 -2.67 17.98
N ALA A 31 -17.24 -2.86 16.75
CA ALA A 31 -18.08 -2.99 15.56
C ALA A 31 -17.65 -4.23 14.75
N LYS A 32 -18.60 -4.96 14.16
CA LYS A 32 -18.29 -6.07 13.23
C LYS A 32 -17.84 -5.54 11.86
N MET A 33 -16.84 -4.67 11.85
CA MET A 33 -16.29 -4.04 10.64
C MET A 33 -14.85 -4.51 10.43
N GLY A 34 -14.53 -4.83 9.18
CA GLY A 34 -13.20 -5.25 8.76
C GLY A 34 -13.13 -5.61 7.28
N GLY A 35 -11.91 -5.73 6.77
CA GLY A 35 -11.66 -5.98 5.36
C GLY A 35 -10.17 -6.00 5.03
N PRO A 36 -9.83 -6.24 3.75
CA PRO A 36 -8.45 -6.14 3.31
C PRO A 36 -8.01 -4.69 3.20
N PHE A 37 -6.73 -4.46 3.46
CA PHE A 37 -6.05 -3.20 3.21
C PHE A 37 -4.74 -3.46 2.45
N ALA A 38 -4.29 -2.43 1.75
CA ALA A 38 -2.99 -2.38 1.11
C ALA A 38 -2.36 -1.00 1.37
N SER A 39 -1.11 -0.99 1.83
CA SER A 39 -0.35 0.21 2.17
C SER A 39 0.97 0.19 1.40
N LEU A 40 1.12 1.14 0.47
CA LEU A 40 2.31 1.31 -0.35
C LEU A 40 3.10 2.50 0.16
N SER A 41 4.34 2.26 0.60
CA SER A 41 5.27 3.31 1.01
C SER A 41 6.46 3.41 0.07
N THR A 42 6.87 4.63 -0.26
CA THR A 42 8.04 4.92 -1.09
C THR A 42 8.75 6.17 -0.57
N VAL A 43 10.04 6.30 -0.88
CA VAL A 43 10.88 7.38 -0.37
C VAL A 43 11.07 8.46 -1.42
N CYS A 44 10.81 9.70 -1.04
CA CYS A 44 11.22 10.90 -1.75
C CYS A 44 12.54 11.40 -1.16
N GLU A 45 13.65 10.93 -1.71
CA GLU A 45 14.99 11.16 -1.14
C GLU A 45 15.41 12.64 -1.20
N SER A 46 15.13 13.34 -2.30
CA SER A 46 15.47 14.76 -2.47
C SER A 46 14.80 15.69 -1.44
N GLN A 47 13.60 15.34 -0.96
CA GLN A 47 12.87 16.10 0.06
C GLN A 47 12.95 15.48 1.45
N GLN A 48 13.64 14.34 1.58
CA GLN A 48 13.71 13.53 2.79
C GLN A 48 12.33 13.21 3.39
N ARG A 49 11.39 12.75 2.55
CA ARG A 49 10.03 12.39 2.97
C ARG A 49 9.71 10.95 2.62
N LEU A 50 8.92 10.31 3.48
CA LEU A 50 8.23 9.07 3.15
C LEU A 50 6.85 9.42 2.59
N ILE A 51 6.52 8.86 1.43
CA ILE A 51 5.20 8.97 0.84
C ILE A 51 4.52 7.62 1.04
N THR A 52 3.41 7.62 1.77
CA THR A 52 2.60 6.43 2.00
C THR A 52 1.22 6.66 1.41
N VAL A 53 0.80 5.74 0.55
CA VAL A 53 -0.56 5.69 0.00
C VAL A 53 -1.19 4.41 0.50
N GLU A 54 -2.30 4.55 1.20
CA GLU A 54 -3.00 3.43 1.81
C GLU A 54 -4.45 3.39 1.32
N GLY A 55 -4.93 2.18 1.11
CA GLY A 55 -6.30 1.91 0.75
C GLY A 55 -6.85 0.74 1.54
N PHE A 56 -8.15 0.76 1.77
CA PHE A 56 -8.86 -0.33 2.44
C PHE A 56 -10.21 -0.55 1.78
N VAL A 57 -10.65 -1.80 1.73
CA VAL A 57 -11.94 -2.16 1.14
C VAL A 57 -12.95 -2.40 2.25
N TYR A 58 -13.91 -1.47 2.37
CA TYR A 58 -15.08 -1.64 3.21
C TYR A 58 -16.31 -2.04 2.38
N ALA A 59 -16.55 -3.35 2.25
CA ALA A 59 -17.67 -3.90 1.50
C ALA A 59 -18.25 -5.13 2.21
N PRO A 60 -19.08 -4.97 3.26
CA PRO A 60 -19.54 -6.09 4.09
C PRO A 60 -20.50 -7.06 3.39
N GLN A 61 -21.19 -6.63 2.33
CA GLN A 61 -22.17 -7.45 1.60
C GLN A 61 -21.64 -8.02 0.27
N PHE A 62 -20.38 -7.77 -0.08
CA PHE A 62 -19.81 -8.12 -1.39
C PHE A 62 -18.53 -8.94 -1.24
N ASP A 63 -18.18 -9.72 -2.27
CA ASP A 63 -16.86 -10.36 -2.35
C ASP A 63 -15.80 -9.28 -2.58
N LYS A 64 -14.82 -9.22 -1.67
CA LYS A 64 -13.83 -8.15 -1.59
C LYS A 64 -12.63 -8.36 -2.52
N ARG A 65 -12.51 -9.54 -3.14
CA ARG A 65 -11.34 -9.93 -3.95
C ARG A 65 -11.11 -9.01 -5.15
N GLU A 66 -12.15 -8.64 -5.87
CA GLU A 66 -11.99 -7.78 -7.05
C GLU A 66 -11.71 -6.34 -6.64
N TYR A 67 -12.36 -5.84 -5.59
CA TYR A 67 -12.09 -4.50 -5.07
C TYR A 67 -10.65 -4.32 -4.56
N ILE A 68 -10.06 -5.34 -3.91
CA ILE A 68 -8.67 -5.23 -3.47
C ILE A 68 -7.70 -5.25 -4.66
N ARG A 69 -8.00 -6.01 -5.73
CA ARG A 69 -7.22 -5.99 -6.98
C ARG A 69 -7.29 -4.63 -7.69
N GLU A 70 -8.48 -4.04 -7.76
CA GLU A 70 -8.66 -2.69 -8.30
C GLU A 70 -7.88 -1.66 -7.48
N LEU A 71 -7.96 -1.77 -6.15
CA LEU A 71 -7.23 -0.90 -5.23
C LEU A 71 -5.72 -1.02 -5.39
N GLU A 72 -5.17 -2.23 -5.49
CA GLU A 72 -3.77 -2.45 -5.83
C GLU A 72 -3.40 -1.82 -7.18
N GLY A 73 -4.26 -1.96 -8.19
CA GLY A 73 -4.11 -1.29 -9.48
C GLY A 73 -3.96 0.23 -9.34
N LEU A 74 -4.76 0.86 -8.48
CA LEU A 74 -4.63 2.28 -8.16
C LEU A 74 -3.29 2.58 -7.47
N LEU A 75 -2.88 1.80 -6.47
CA LEU A 75 -1.61 1.98 -5.77
C LEU A 75 -0.40 1.85 -6.71
N PHE A 76 -0.40 0.85 -7.60
CA PHE A 76 0.67 0.64 -8.57
C PHE A 76 0.67 1.64 -9.73
N SER A 77 -0.42 2.39 -9.91
CA SER A 77 -0.51 3.49 -10.87
C SER A 77 0.06 4.82 -10.35
N LEU A 78 0.48 4.86 -9.08
CA LEU A 78 1.07 6.03 -8.44
C LEU A 78 2.21 6.60 -9.30
N ARG A 79 2.11 7.89 -9.62
CA ARG A 79 3.19 8.69 -10.23
C ARG A 79 3.71 9.66 -9.19
N LEU A 80 5.02 9.64 -8.97
CA LEU A 80 5.65 10.58 -8.04
C LEU A 80 6.04 11.86 -8.76
N ASP A 81 6.01 12.96 -8.02
CA ASP A 81 6.51 14.26 -8.52
C ASP A 81 7.95 14.08 -9.04
N PRO A 82 8.27 14.54 -10.27
CA PRO A 82 9.63 14.56 -10.77
C PRO A 82 10.65 15.20 -9.82
N ALA A 83 10.24 16.16 -8.99
CA ALA A 83 11.09 16.78 -7.97
C ALA A 83 11.53 15.81 -6.87
N CYS A 84 10.77 14.74 -6.62
CA CYS A 84 11.24 13.60 -5.84
C CYS A 84 12.18 12.81 -6.74
N MET A 85 13.50 12.98 -6.65
CA MET A 85 14.47 12.15 -7.37
C MET A 85 15.23 11.25 -6.40
N PRO A 86 15.63 10.04 -6.82
CA PRO A 86 16.63 9.28 -6.08
C PRO A 86 17.96 10.05 -6.07
N LEU A 87 18.61 10.14 -4.92
CA LEU A 87 19.92 10.74 -4.70
C LEU A 87 20.99 10.08 -5.58
N SER A 88 20.82 8.81 -5.95
CA SER A 88 21.72 8.09 -6.87
C SER A 88 21.69 8.62 -8.32
N ALA A 89 20.75 9.49 -8.68
CA ALA A 89 20.65 10.09 -10.02
C ALA A 89 21.36 11.46 -10.12
N LYS A 90 22.13 11.85 -9.10
CA LYS A 90 22.89 13.12 -9.05
C LYS A 90 24.37 13.01 -9.40
N GLU A 91 24.85 11.82 -9.77
CA GLU A 91 26.23 11.59 -10.25
C GLU A 91 26.30 11.49 -11.77
#